data_AF-A0A484YQE0-F1
#
_entry.id   AF-A0A484YQE0-F1
#
_cell.length_a   1.000
_cell.length_b   1.000
_cell.length_c   1.000
_cell.angle_alpha   90.00
_cell.angle_beta   90.00
_cell.angle_gamma   90.00
#
_symmetry.space_group_name_H-M   'P 1'
#
loop_
_entity.id
_entity.type
_entity.pdbx_description
1 polymer ?
#
loop_
_entity_poly.entity_id
_entity_poly.type
_entity_poly.pdbx_seq_one_letter_code
_entity_poly.pdbx_strand_id
1 'polypeptide(L)'
;MYIGELVIDDPTFHKKETTLLSSRNATREDFALVIELMRSNKIHENLMKNQAFNFFSVGEDYQRNVVENKNMVKGGDHFLREQI
;
A
#
# COMPACT_ATOMS: atom_id res chain seq x y z
N MET A 1 -2.08 -2.82 -10.77
CA MET A 1 -2.30 -2.57 -12.21
C MET A 1 -3.38 -3.52 -12.69
N TYR A 2 -4.39 -3.03 -13.41
CA TYR A 2 -5.30 -3.91 -14.14
C TYR A 2 -4.51 -4.58 -15.27
N ILE A 3 -4.65 -5.89 -15.41
CA ILE A 3 -4.02 -6.68 -16.47
C ILE A 3 -5.17 -7.35 -17.22
N GLY A 4 -5.52 -6.81 -18.39
CA GLY A 4 -6.64 -7.27 -19.19
C GLY A 4 -7.12 -6.21 -20.20
N GLU A 5 -8.16 -6.56 -20.96
CA GLU A 5 -8.83 -5.66 -21.89
C GLU A 5 -9.92 -4.86 -21.17
N LEU A 6 -9.83 -3.53 -21.22
CA LEU A 6 -10.84 -2.64 -20.66
C LEU A 6 -11.78 -2.18 -21.79
N VAL A 7 -13.02 -2.67 -21.77
CA VAL A 7 -14.07 -2.26 -22.72
C VAL A 7 -14.99 -1.23 -22.04
N ILE A 8 -15.21 -0.10 -22.69
CA ILE A 8 -16.07 0.98 -22.20
C ILE A 8 -17.14 1.27 -23.26
N ASP A 9 -18.38 1.45 -22.81
CA ASP A 9 -19.49 1.87 -23.67
C ASP A 9 -19.36 3.37 -24.02
N ASP A 10 -19.06 3.65 -25.29
CA ASP A 10 -18.81 4.99 -25.84
C ASP A 10 -20.00 5.97 -25.63
N PRO A 11 -21.27 5.60 -25.92
CA PRO A 11 -22.42 6.47 -25.67
C PRO A 11 -22.57 6.88 -24.19
N THR A 12 -22.36 5.96 -23.26
CA THR A 12 -22.48 6.24 -21.83
C THR A 12 -21.31 7.08 -21.32
N PHE A 13 -20.10 6.84 -21.83
CA PHE A 13 -18.90 7.57 -21.45
C PHE A 13 -19.01 9.05 -21.86
N HIS A 14 -19.46 9.31 -23.08
CA HIS A 14 -19.67 10.67 -23.59
C HIS A 14 -20.88 11.35 -22.95
N LYS A 15 -22.02 10.66 -22.80
CA LYS A 15 -23.24 11.25 -22.19
C LYS A 15 -23.04 11.71 -20.75
N LYS A 16 -22.14 11.05 -20.01
CA LYS A 16 -21.86 11.35 -18.61
C LYS A 16 -20.60 12.22 -18.41
N GLU A 17 -19.97 12.67 -19.50
CA GLU A 17 -18.71 13.43 -19.47
C GLU A 17 -17.64 12.74 -18.60
N THR A 18 -17.57 11.41 -18.68
CA THR A 18 -16.73 10.62 -17.80
C THR A 18 -15.26 10.82 -18.15
N THR A 19 -14.40 11.06 -17.16
CA THR A 19 -12.95 11.12 -17.33
C THR A 19 -12.30 9.85 -16.79
N LEU A 20 -11.51 9.17 -17.60
CA LEU A 20 -10.71 8.03 -17.17
C LEU A 20 -9.29 8.48 -16.82
N LEU A 21 -8.90 8.30 -15.56
CA LEU A 21 -7.54 8.54 -15.09
C LEU A 21 -6.82 7.21 -14.88
N SER A 22 -5.59 7.12 -15.40
CA SER A 22 -4.69 5.98 -15.16
C SER A 22 -3.52 6.42 -14.27
N SER A 23 -3.03 5.50 -13.44
CA SER A 23 -1.84 5.71 -12.63
C SER A 23 -0.72 4.78 -13.08
N ARG A 24 0.51 5.29 -13.05
CA ARG A 24 1.73 4.50 -13.21
C ARG A 24 2.30 4.08 -11.85
N ASN A 25 3.33 3.23 -11.87
CA ASN A 25 4.16 3.00 -10.68
C ASN A 25 4.97 4.25 -10.33
N ALA A 26 5.35 4.37 -9.05
CA ALA A 26 6.18 5.45 -8.55
C ALA A 26 7.57 5.45 -9.20
N THR A 27 8.06 6.62 -9.59
CA THR A 27 9.46 6.84 -10.01
C THR A 27 10.32 7.23 -8.81
N ARG A 28 11.62 7.34 -9.04
CA ARG A 28 12.58 7.80 -8.02
C ARG A 28 12.24 9.19 -7.48
N GLU A 29 11.75 10.08 -8.34
CA GLU A 29 11.35 11.44 -7.98
C GLU A 29 10.11 11.44 -7.08
N ASP A 30 9.15 10.56 -7.35
CA ASP A 30 7.98 10.37 -6.49
C ASP A 30 8.41 9.90 -5.09
N PHE A 31 9.38 8.99 -5.00
CA PHE A 31 9.95 8.58 -3.71
C PHE A 31 10.68 9.72 -2.99
N ALA A 32 11.45 10.54 -3.72
CA ALA A 32 12.15 11.69 -3.14
C ALA A 32 11.16 12.70 -2.52
N LEU A 33 10.04 12.95 -3.20
CA LEU A 33 8.97 13.78 -2.68
C LEU A 33 8.37 13.20 -1.39
N VAL A 34 8.04 11.90 -1.37
CA VAL A 34 7.49 11.23 -0.18
C VAL A 34 8.46 11.33 1.00
N ILE A 35 9.77 11.12 0.77
CA ILE A 35 10.80 11.26 1.81
C ILE A 35 10.81 12.69 2.37
N GLU A 36 10.77 13.70 1.51
CA GLU A 36 10.75 15.10 1.95
C GLU A 36 9.47 15.45 2.75
N LEU A 37 8.32 14.93 2.32
CA LEU A 37 7.06 15.10 3.04
C LEU A 37 7.10 14.41 4.42
N MET A 38 7.73 13.25 4.53
CA MET A 38 7.95 12.57 5.81
C MET A 38 8.90 13.37 6.71
N ARG A 39 10.02 13.85 6.17
CA ARG A 39 11.00 14.67 6.90
C ARG A 39 10.42 15.99 7.39
N SER A 40 9.55 16.61 6.60
CA SER A 40 8.81 17.82 6.98
C SER A 40 7.58 17.55 7.84
N ASN A 41 7.38 16.30 8.29
CA ASN A 41 6.31 15.91 9.20
C ASN A 41 4.90 16.20 8.65
N LYS A 42 4.77 16.22 7.31
CA LYS A 42 3.48 16.43 6.60
C LYS A 42 2.74 15.11 6.35
N ILE A 43 3.47 14.00 6.31
CA ILE A 43 2.92 12.64 6.22
C ILE A 43 3.68 11.72 7.19
N HIS A 44 2.99 10.72 7.74
CA HIS A 44 3.52 9.77 8.71
C HIS A 44 3.21 8.33 8.31
N GLU A 45 4.08 7.39 8.68
CA GLU A 45 3.89 5.96 8.47
C GLU A 45 2.67 5.40 9.23
N ASN A 46 2.32 6.02 10.35
CA ASN A 46 1.14 5.68 11.15
C ASN A 46 -0.18 5.91 10.41
N LEU A 47 -0.18 6.60 9.25
CA LEU A 47 -1.38 6.69 8.41
C LEU A 47 -1.86 5.33 7.89
N MET A 48 -0.95 4.36 7.70
CA MET A 48 -1.30 3.07 7.10
C MET A 48 -0.86 1.86 7.91
N LYS A 49 0.23 1.97 8.68
CA LYS A 49 0.69 0.86 9.51
C LYS A 49 -0.18 0.72 10.75
N ASN A 50 -0.82 -0.43 10.91
CA ASN A 50 -1.68 -0.70 12.07
C ASN A 50 -1.34 -1.99 12.81
N GLN A 51 -0.42 -2.81 12.29
CA GLN A 51 0.15 -3.94 13.00
C GLN A 51 1.67 -4.02 12.86
N ALA A 52 2.29 -4.59 13.89
CA ALA A 52 3.73 -4.79 14.00
C ALA A 52 4.00 -6.23 14.38
N PHE A 53 4.92 -6.90 13.69
CA PHE A 53 5.29 -8.29 13.97
C PHE A 53 6.79 -8.40 14.28
N ASN A 54 7.18 -9.44 15.01
CA ASN A 54 8.57 -9.83 15.14
C ASN A 54 8.95 -10.67 13.92
N PHE A 55 10.05 -10.30 13.25
CA PHE A 55 10.53 -10.98 12.06
C PHE A 55 10.73 -12.50 12.23
N PHE A 56 11.19 -12.95 13.39
CA PHE A 56 11.49 -14.35 13.66
C PHE A 56 10.25 -15.19 13.96
N SER A 57 9.18 -14.60 14.50
CA SER A 57 7.98 -15.34 14.93
C SER A 57 6.76 -15.11 14.04
N VAL A 58 6.78 -14.13 13.13
CA VAL A 58 5.62 -13.80 12.27
C VAL A 58 5.15 -14.99 11.44
N GLY A 59 6.06 -15.90 11.08
CA GLY A 59 5.77 -17.10 10.30
C GLY A 59 5.00 -18.18 11.08
N GLU A 60 5.10 -18.19 12.42
CA GLU A 60 4.53 -19.26 13.25
C GLU A 60 2.99 -19.31 13.19
N ASP A 61 2.36 -18.14 13.17
CA ASP A 61 0.90 -17.97 13.12
C ASP A 61 0.46 -17.11 11.91
N TYR A 62 1.17 -17.22 10.79
CA TYR A 62 0.97 -16.36 9.62
C TYR A 62 -0.47 -16.38 9.09
N GLN A 63 -1.10 -17.56 9.04
CA GLN A 63 -2.48 -17.69 8.57
C GLN A 63 -3.44 -16.86 9.42
N ARG A 64 -3.37 -16.97 10.75
CA ARG A 64 -4.26 -16.27 11.66
C ARG A 64 -3.98 -14.77 11.70
N ASN A 65 -2.70 -14.41 11.79
CA ASN A 65 -2.27 -13.04 12.08
C ASN A 65 -2.21 -12.15 10.83
N VAL A 66 -2.01 -12.73 9.64
CA VAL A 66 -1.84 -11.99 8.38
C VAL A 66 -2.97 -12.32 7.38
N VAL A 67 -3.19 -13.59 7.07
CA VAL A 67 -4.12 -13.98 5.99
C VAL A 67 -5.59 -13.78 6.39
N GLU A 68 -5.97 -14.23 7.58
CA GLU A 68 -7.35 -14.19 8.07
C GLU A 68 -7.69 -12.92 8.85
N ASN A 69 -6.68 -12.08 9.11
CA ASN A 69 -6.83 -10.88 9.92
C ASN A 69 -7.48 -9.74 9.13
N LYS A 70 -8.82 -9.68 9.18
CA LYS A 70 -9.63 -8.63 8.54
C LYS A 70 -9.38 -7.22 9.05
N ASN A 71 -8.77 -7.08 10.22
CA ASN A 71 -8.45 -5.79 10.82
C ASN A 71 -7.08 -5.27 10.35
N MET A 72 -6.25 -6.10 9.72
CA MET A 72 -4.94 -5.67 9.25
C MET A 72 -5.09 -4.86 7.96
N VAL A 73 -4.60 -3.63 7.99
CA VAL A 73 -4.49 -2.75 6.81
C VAL A 73 -3.09 -2.85 6.24
N LYS A 74 -2.08 -2.73 7.11
CA LYS A 74 -0.67 -2.94 6.76
C LYS A 74 0.12 -3.39 7.99
N GLY A 75 0.70 -4.58 7.88
CA GLY A 75 1.70 -5.10 8.82
C GLY A 75 3.09 -4.55 8.49
N GLY A 76 3.94 -4.44 9.51
CA GLY A 76 5.36 -4.20 9.33
C GLY A 76 6.17 -5.04 10.32
N ASP A 77 7.24 -5.65 9.84
CA ASP A 77 8.09 -6.48 10.66
C ASP A 77 9.20 -5.65 11.30
N HIS A 78 9.49 -5.93 12.56
CA HIS A 78 10.63 -5.39 13.27
C HIS A 78 11.70 -6.46 13.40
N PHE A 79 12.90 -6.11 12.92
CA PHE A 79 14.11 -6.89 13.13
C PHE A 79 14.92 -6.23 14.25
N LEU A 80 14.85 -6.79 15.45
CA LEU A 80 15.67 -6.35 16.58
C LEU A 80 16.92 -7.23 16.65
N ARG A 81 18.10 -6.58 16.59
CA ARG A 81 19.41 -7.24 16.54
C ARG A 81 19.79 -8.01 17.82
N GLU A 82 19.01 -7.91 18.90
CA GLU A 82 19.31 -8.53 20.20
C GLU A 82 18.92 -10.03 20.28
N GLN A 83 18.48 -10.63 19.18
CA GLN A 83 18.09 -12.05 19.11
C GLN A 83 19.12 -12.95 18.41
N ILE A 84 20.40 -12.53 18.35
CA ILE A 84 21.55 -13.32 17.86
C ILE A 84 22.60 -13.42 18.97
#